data_AF-A0A2N6NR00-F1
#
_entry.id   AF-A0A2N6NR00-F1
#
_cell.length_a   1.000
_cell.length_b   1.000
_cell.length_c   1.000
_cell.angle_alpha   90.00
_cell.angle_beta   90.00
_cell.angle_gamma   90.00
#
_symmetry.space_group_name_H-M   'P 1'
#
loop_
_entity.id
_entity.type
_entity.pdbx_description
1 polymer ?
#
loop_
_entity_poly.entity_id
_entity_poly.type
_entity_poly.pdbx_seq_one_letter_code
_entity_poly.pdbx_strand_id
1 'polypeptide(L)'
;MNNFAGSNTYAPRTETPSMGLPGFMPPPQSALNTNQLPAYGSYQSSKASWEAQERQSPTESVDDILASPNLSEYSLENGADSAYTGRRSKPNNANANPNPRTRPQRRPSNRDEFDGPHQFLQRPPAEVIAMQERELPHLPTNLHVQEQDMVLGQVNDRLSQCAYDFVAKYQFPIPLSQNMRPVERPQDREWTEWVYLLKRLATKRRIPARVLYNGQIKQFVTILENSLEMRHASKHQSRPLKDDRNILQLISAGIQVAKILRDASAMDYLDRLYISTEKQIQDRTSSRFRS
;
A
#
# COMPACT_ATOMS: atom_id res chain seq x y z
N MET A 1 24.33 75.74 -6.15
CA MET A 1 23.10 76.56 -6.06
C MET A 1 21.92 75.61 -5.89
N ASN A 2 21.19 75.82 -4.78
CA ASN A 2 19.91 75.28 -4.30
C ASN A 2 19.80 73.81 -3.80
N ASN A 3 19.90 73.71 -2.46
CA ASN A 3 19.32 72.73 -1.54
C ASN A 3 17.77 72.82 -1.47
N PHE A 4 17.09 71.77 -0.99
CA PHE A 4 16.12 71.75 0.13
C PHE A 4 15.78 70.27 0.47
N ALA A 5 16.16 69.76 1.65
CA ALA A 5 15.32 69.50 2.85
C ALA A 5 14.20 68.46 2.62
N GLY A 6 13.95 67.43 3.43
CA GLY A 6 14.21 67.19 4.85
C GLY A 6 12.88 66.86 5.56
N SER A 7 12.92 65.88 6.49
CA SER A 7 12.02 65.59 7.63
C SER A 7 10.83 64.61 7.52
N ASN A 8 11.01 63.48 8.24
CA ASN A 8 10.08 62.71 9.10
C ASN A 8 8.92 63.52 9.74
N THR A 9 7.79 62.87 10.09
CA THR A 9 7.37 62.54 11.48
C THR A 9 5.88 62.11 11.63
N TYR A 10 5.66 61.01 12.37
CA TYR A 10 4.61 60.67 13.38
C TYR A 10 3.07 60.79 13.13
N ALA A 11 2.39 59.62 13.26
CA ALA A 11 1.23 59.19 14.11
C ALA A 11 0.03 60.16 14.41
N PRO A 12 -1.23 59.70 14.71
CA PRO A 12 -1.50 58.80 15.83
C PRO A 12 -2.70 57.81 15.74
N ARG A 13 -2.72 57.00 16.79
CA ARG A 13 -3.63 55.96 17.29
C ARG A 13 -4.95 56.58 17.80
N THR A 14 -6.09 55.90 17.60
CA THR A 14 -7.35 56.19 18.32
C THR A 14 -7.85 54.96 19.06
N GLU A 15 -8.26 55.21 20.30
CA GLU A 15 -8.66 54.28 21.35
C GLU A 15 -10.12 53.80 21.24
N THR A 16 -10.39 52.71 21.95
CA THR A 16 -11.67 52.01 22.19
C THR A 16 -12.74 52.82 22.92
N PRO A 17 -14.00 52.33 22.94
CA PRO A 17 -14.55 51.96 24.25
C PRO A 17 -15.26 50.59 24.30
N SER A 18 -15.13 49.97 25.48
CA SER A 18 -15.84 48.79 26.01
C SER A 18 -17.36 49.01 26.08
N MET A 19 -18.16 47.94 25.91
CA MET A 19 -19.31 47.58 26.78
C MET A 19 -20.04 46.31 26.29
N GLY A 20 -20.26 45.35 27.21
CA GLY A 20 -21.50 44.56 27.28
C GLY A 20 -21.50 43.10 26.77
N LEU A 21 -21.19 42.14 27.65
CA LEU A 21 -21.86 40.82 27.68
C LEU A 21 -23.16 40.99 28.49
N PRO A 22 -24.29 40.37 28.10
CA PRO A 22 -24.60 39.04 28.64
C PRO A 22 -25.42 38.13 27.69
N GLY A 23 -25.49 36.84 28.01
CA GLY A 23 -26.68 36.04 27.68
C GLY A 23 -26.43 34.67 27.07
N PHE A 24 -26.17 33.70 27.94
CA PHE A 24 -26.50 32.30 27.72
C PHE A 24 -28.01 32.17 27.43
N MET A 25 -28.41 31.52 26.34
CA MET A 25 -29.70 30.83 26.25
C MET A 25 -29.54 29.49 25.51
N PRO A 26 -29.94 28.37 26.13
CA PRO A 26 -29.99 27.06 25.48
C PRO A 26 -31.26 26.91 24.63
N PRO A 27 -31.28 26.01 23.62
CA PRO A 27 -32.50 25.70 22.89
C PRO A 27 -33.49 24.91 23.79
N PRO A 28 -34.81 25.15 23.65
CA PRO A 28 -35.81 24.52 24.50
C PRO A 28 -35.97 23.03 24.18
N GLN A 29 -36.00 22.22 25.22
CA GLN A 29 -36.53 20.86 25.20
C GLN A 29 -37.99 20.86 25.63
N SER A 30 -38.74 19.89 25.09
CA SER A 30 -39.98 19.29 25.59
C SER A 30 -41.29 19.73 24.92
N ALA A 31 -41.84 18.82 24.11
CA ALA A 31 -43.26 18.49 24.18
C ALA A 31 -43.41 16.97 24.12
N LEU A 32 -43.66 16.38 25.29
CA LEU A 32 -44.31 15.09 25.44
C LEU A 32 -45.66 15.16 24.73
N ASN A 33 -45.91 14.23 23.81
CA ASN A 33 -47.28 13.92 23.39
C ASN A 33 -47.55 12.44 23.63
N THR A 34 -48.22 12.18 24.74
CA THR A 34 -48.93 10.95 25.05
C THR A 34 -50.18 10.91 24.17
N ASN A 35 -50.32 9.91 23.30
CA ASN A 35 -51.56 9.15 23.17
C ASN A 35 -51.45 7.96 22.20
N GLN A 36 -51.76 6.80 22.78
CA GLN A 36 -52.64 5.75 22.23
C GLN A 36 -52.15 4.87 21.07
N LEU A 37 -51.82 3.63 21.47
CA LEU A 37 -52.02 2.38 20.74
C LEU A 37 -53.43 2.30 20.11
N PRO A 38 -53.55 1.52 19.02
CA PRO A 38 -54.19 0.22 19.20
C PRO A 38 -53.40 -0.95 18.61
N ALA A 39 -53.53 -2.07 19.32
CA ALA A 39 -53.05 -3.40 18.97
C ALA A 39 -53.82 -4.00 17.78
N TYR A 40 -53.13 -4.77 16.93
CA TYR A 40 -53.36 -6.20 16.60
C TYR A 40 -52.67 -6.54 15.27
N GLY A 41 -51.94 -7.65 15.23
CA GLY A 41 -51.35 -8.17 14.00
C GLY A 41 -50.25 -9.21 14.22
N SER A 42 -50.64 -10.40 14.66
CA SER A 42 -49.78 -11.58 14.78
C SER A 42 -49.32 -12.06 13.39
N TYR A 43 -48.03 -11.90 13.07
CA TYR A 43 -47.40 -12.64 11.98
C TYR A 43 -46.69 -13.87 12.54
N GLN A 44 -47.28 -15.04 12.28
CA GLN A 44 -46.62 -16.33 12.41
C GLN A 44 -45.48 -16.39 11.39
N SER A 45 -44.23 -16.27 11.86
CA SER A 45 -43.07 -16.64 11.07
C SER A 45 -42.84 -18.14 11.22
N SER A 46 -43.14 -18.87 10.15
CA SER A 46 -42.84 -20.28 9.94
C SER A 46 -41.37 -20.58 10.21
N LYS A 47 -41.09 -21.35 11.26
CA LYS A 47 -39.80 -22.02 11.45
C LYS A 47 -39.68 -23.14 10.43
N ALA A 48 -38.91 -22.91 9.38
CA ALA A 48 -38.46 -23.97 8.48
C ALA A 48 -37.38 -24.79 9.20
N SER A 49 -37.70 -26.08 9.34
CA SER A 49 -36.91 -27.18 9.88
C SER A 49 -35.66 -27.40 9.02
N TRP A 50 -34.47 -27.14 9.56
CA TRP A 50 -33.20 -27.55 8.95
C TRP A 50 -32.78 -28.89 9.53
N GLU A 51 -33.41 -29.97 9.07
CA GLU A 51 -32.92 -31.33 9.29
C GLU A 51 -33.53 -32.25 8.23
N ALA A 52 -32.67 -32.71 7.31
CA ALA A 52 -32.75 -33.93 6.49
C ALA A 52 -32.18 -33.69 5.09
N GLN A 53 -30.85 -33.74 4.95
CA GLN A 53 -30.28 -34.37 3.76
C GLN A 53 -28.93 -34.99 4.09
N GLU A 54 -29.02 -36.29 4.32
CA GLU A 54 -27.92 -37.22 4.45
C GLU A 54 -27.10 -37.28 3.15
N ARG A 55 -25.78 -37.43 3.34
CA ARG A 55 -24.84 -38.16 2.48
C ARG A 55 -24.68 -37.67 1.05
N GLN A 56 -23.79 -36.70 0.86
CA GLN A 56 -22.95 -36.59 -0.34
C GLN A 56 -21.57 -36.06 0.08
N SER A 57 -20.60 -36.97 0.17
CA SER A 57 -19.18 -36.64 0.36
C SER A 57 -18.61 -36.11 -0.96
N PRO A 58 -17.97 -34.93 -0.99
CA PRO A 58 -17.12 -34.54 -2.12
C PRO A 58 -15.77 -35.23 -1.95
N THR A 59 -15.49 -36.23 -2.79
CA THR A 59 -14.12 -36.65 -3.06
C THR A 59 -13.48 -35.58 -3.94
N GLU A 60 -12.87 -34.56 -3.33
CA GLU A 60 -11.95 -33.67 -4.03
C GLU A 60 -10.51 -34.02 -3.66
N SER A 61 -9.75 -34.28 -4.72
CA SER A 61 -8.36 -34.70 -4.80
C SER A 61 -7.41 -33.86 -3.93
N VAL A 62 -6.60 -34.52 -3.10
CA VAL A 62 -5.55 -33.90 -2.27
C VAL A 62 -4.17 -33.88 -2.96
N ASP A 63 -4.11 -34.07 -4.28
CA ASP A 63 -2.84 -34.33 -4.98
C ASP A 63 -2.09 -33.10 -5.54
N ASP A 64 -2.55 -31.86 -5.33
CA ASP A 64 -1.87 -30.66 -5.86
C ASP A 64 -0.98 -29.89 -4.84
N ILE A 65 -0.75 -30.43 -3.64
CA ILE A 65 0.11 -29.81 -2.60
C ILE A 65 1.52 -30.43 -2.56
N LEU A 66 2.06 -30.89 -3.69
CA LEU A 66 3.42 -31.48 -3.75
C LEU A 66 4.42 -30.77 -4.68
N ALA A 67 4.09 -29.59 -5.20
CA ALA A 67 5.06 -28.74 -5.87
C ALA A 67 5.63 -27.66 -4.92
N SER A 68 6.31 -28.09 -3.85
CA SER A 68 7.17 -27.17 -3.08
C SER A 68 8.41 -26.82 -3.92
N PRO A 69 8.73 -25.54 -4.17
CA PRO A 69 10.00 -25.17 -4.76
C PRO A 69 11.12 -25.43 -3.74
N ASN A 70 12.13 -26.15 -4.22
CA ASN A 70 13.30 -26.61 -3.48
C ASN A 70 14.04 -25.46 -2.78
N LEU A 71 14.14 -25.50 -1.45
CA LEU A 71 14.79 -24.50 -0.58
C LEU A 71 16.33 -24.49 -0.65
N SER A 72 16.94 -24.99 -1.73
CA SER A 72 18.40 -25.13 -1.84
C SER A 72 19.09 -24.03 -2.68
N GLU A 73 18.41 -22.96 -3.07
CA GLU A 73 18.98 -21.91 -3.93
C GLU A 73 19.38 -20.61 -3.21
N TYR A 74 19.39 -20.58 -1.87
CA TYR A 74 19.94 -19.47 -1.07
C TYR A 74 21.20 -19.87 -0.29
N SER A 75 22.20 -20.40 -0.99
CA SER A 75 23.59 -20.41 -0.49
C SER A 75 24.45 -19.60 -1.45
N LEU A 76 24.38 -18.27 -1.32
CA LEU A 76 25.31 -17.38 -2.00
C LEU A 76 26.62 -17.28 -1.21
N GLU A 77 27.69 -17.64 -1.93
CA GLU A 77 28.82 -16.73 -2.15
C GLU A 77 29.64 -16.33 -0.92
N ASN A 78 30.74 -17.06 -0.68
CA ASN A 78 31.98 -16.44 -0.23
C ASN A 78 33.17 -17.39 -0.46
N GLY A 79 34.10 -16.99 -1.32
CA GLY A 79 35.46 -17.58 -1.34
C GLY A 79 36.01 -17.80 -2.74
N ALA A 80 36.76 -16.82 -3.23
CA ALA A 80 37.58 -16.89 -4.43
C ALA A 80 38.67 -17.99 -4.38
N ASP A 81 39.05 -18.42 -5.58
CA ASP A 81 40.38 -18.92 -5.99
C ASP A 81 41.01 -20.11 -5.23
N SER A 82 41.09 -21.26 -5.89
CA SER A 82 42.39 -21.79 -6.35
C SER A 82 42.28 -23.15 -7.04
N ALA A 83 43.04 -23.24 -8.14
CA ALA A 83 43.36 -24.43 -8.90
C ALA A 83 44.13 -25.50 -8.09
N TYR A 84 44.29 -26.66 -8.74
CA TYR A 84 45.21 -27.79 -8.48
C TYR A 84 44.63 -29.08 -7.88
N THR A 85 44.48 -30.06 -8.79
CA THR A 85 45.02 -31.43 -8.74
C THR A 85 45.60 -31.95 -7.40
N GLY A 86 45.19 -33.14 -6.96
CA GLY A 86 45.99 -33.88 -5.96
C GLY A 86 45.35 -35.15 -5.39
N ARG A 87 46.05 -36.27 -5.53
CA ARG A 87 45.69 -37.64 -5.16
C ARG A 87 45.61 -37.91 -3.63
N ARG A 88 44.81 -38.95 -3.30
CA ARG A 88 44.93 -39.98 -2.23
C ARG A 88 45.84 -39.68 -1.02
N SER A 89 45.31 -39.89 0.20
CA SER A 89 45.61 -41.07 1.06
C SER A 89 45.03 -40.91 2.48
N LYS A 90 44.37 -41.96 2.97
CA LYS A 90 44.36 -42.36 4.39
C LYS A 90 45.60 -43.26 4.58
N PRO A 91 46.27 -43.35 5.75
CA PRO A 91 45.61 -43.85 6.96
C PRO A 91 46.20 -43.39 8.33
N ASN A 92 45.54 -43.93 9.36
CA ASN A 92 46.05 -44.34 10.66
C ASN A 92 46.06 -43.40 11.89
N ASN A 93 45.35 -43.97 12.86
CA ASN A 93 45.18 -43.69 14.26
C ASN A 93 46.47 -43.95 15.06
N ALA A 94 46.88 -43.03 15.92
CA ALA A 94 47.63 -43.33 17.15
C ALA A 94 47.76 -42.07 18.05
N ASN A 95 47.33 -42.23 19.31
CA ASN A 95 47.77 -41.48 20.50
C ASN A 95 47.61 -39.95 20.54
N ALA A 96 46.54 -39.48 21.20
CA ALA A 96 46.59 -38.25 21.96
C ALA A 96 45.67 -38.32 23.20
N ASN A 97 46.32 -38.23 24.36
CA ASN A 97 45.77 -38.15 25.71
C ASN A 97 44.69 -37.04 25.85
N PRO A 98 43.65 -37.20 26.71
CA PRO A 98 42.57 -36.24 26.81
C PRO A 98 42.97 -35.10 27.74
N ASN A 99 43.28 -33.93 27.18
CA ASN A 99 43.34 -32.69 27.96
C ASN A 99 42.16 -31.81 27.51
N PRO A 100 41.22 -31.42 28.40
CA PRO A 100 40.04 -30.65 28.03
C PRO A 100 40.45 -29.19 27.85
N ARG A 101 41.10 -28.89 26.73
CA ARG A 101 41.19 -27.51 26.25
C ARG A 101 39.80 -27.13 25.76
N THR A 102 39.14 -26.35 26.61
CA THR A 102 37.90 -25.62 26.42
C THR A 102 37.88 -25.03 25.00
N ARG A 103 37.35 -25.81 24.06
CA ARG A 103 36.98 -25.33 22.74
C ARG A 103 35.90 -24.28 23.00
N PRO A 104 36.04 -23.02 22.57
CA PRO A 104 34.93 -22.09 22.64
C PRO A 104 33.81 -22.74 21.85
N GLN A 105 32.79 -23.18 22.57
CA GLN A 105 31.60 -23.81 22.02
C GLN A 105 31.05 -22.83 21.01
N ARG A 106 31.26 -23.14 19.72
CA ARG A 106 30.69 -22.39 18.60
C ARG A 106 29.21 -22.28 18.91
N ARG A 107 28.76 -21.07 19.25
CA ARG A 107 27.35 -20.76 19.40
C ARG A 107 26.65 -21.30 18.15
N PRO A 108 25.58 -22.11 18.27
CA PRO A 108 24.84 -22.57 17.10
C PRO A 108 24.41 -21.32 16.34
N SER A 109 24.93 -21.14 15.13
CA SER A 109 24.82 -19.94 14.31
C SER A 109 23.39 -19.63 13.82
N ASN A 110 22.40 -20.42 14.26
CA ASN A 110 20.99 -20.32 13.90
C ASN A 110 20.08 -20.03 15.12
N ARG A 111 20.62 -19.66 16.28
CA ARG A 111 19.76 -19.19 17.38
C ARG A 111 19.29 -17.78 17.04
N ASP A 112 18.00 -17.64 16.79
CA ASP A 112 17.38 -16.35 16.48
C ASP A 112 17.57 -15.40 17.69
N GLU A 113 17.72 -14.10 17.43
CA GLU A 113 17.76 -13.08 18.48
C GLU A 113 16.47 -13.08 19.31
N PHE A 114 15.36 -13.55 18.73
CA PHE A 114 14.08 -13.77 19.41
C PHE A 114 14.05 -15.03 20.30
N ASP A 115 15.00 -15.96 20.15
CA ASP A 115 15.13 -17.17 21.00
C ASP A 115 15.91 -16.92 22.31
N GLY A 116 16.36 -15.69 22.53
CA GLY A 116 17.03 -15.24 23.74
C GLY A 116 16.04 -14.89 24.87
N PRO A 117 16.55 -14.42 26.03
CA PRO A 117 15.71 -13.77 27.03
C PRO A 117 14.94 -12.61 26.39
N HIS A 118 13.61 -12.70 26.40
CA HIS A 118 12.73 -11.71 25.81
C HIS A 118 11.77 -11.18 26.87
N GLN A 119 11.39 -9.92 26.71
CA GLN A 119 10.42 -9.27 27.57
C GLN A 119 9.08 -9.22 26.84
N PHE A 120 8.03 -9.69 27.50
CA PHE A 120 6.66 -9.40 27.07
C PHE A 120 6.20 -8.08 27.67
N LEU A 121 5.47 -7.29 26.87
CA LEU A 121 4.73 -6.15 27.38
C LEU A 121 3.52 -6.66 28.18
N GLN A 122 3.15 -5.94 29.23
CA GLN A 122 1.93 -6.25 29.97
C GLN A 122 0.71 -6.07 29.06
N ARG A 123 -0.19 -7.05 29.08
CA ARG A 123 -1.44 -6.99 28.30
C ARG A 123 -2.25 -5.76 28.72
N PRO A 124 -2.82 -4.99 27.77
CA PRO A 124 -3.71 -3.89 28.10
C PRO A 124 -4.92 -4.37 28.94
N PRO A 125 -5.54 -3.50 29.74
CA PRO A 125 -6.76 -3.83 30.48
C PRO A 125 -7.85 -4.40 29.56
N ALA A 126 -8.67 -5.33 30.07
CA ALA A 126 -9.71 -6.00 29.29
C ALA A 126 -10.71 -5.02 28.65
N GLU A 127 -10.99 -3.90 29.30
CA GLU A 127 -11.82 -2.81 28.76
C GLU A 127 -11.19 -2.18 27.51
N VAL A 128 -9.88 -1.91 27.53
CA VAL A 128 -9.16 -1.34 26.38
C VAL A 128 -9.18 -2.30 25.20
N ILE A 129 -9.03 -3.61 25.47
CA ILE A 129 -9.10 -4.65 24.44
C ILE A 129 -10.51 -4.71 23.86
N ALA A 130 -11.54 -4.76 24.71
CA ALA A 130 -12.93 -4.76 24.26
C ALA A 130 -13.29 -3.49 23.47
N MET A 131 -12.67 -2.34 23.76
CA MET A 131 -12.81 -1.13 22.96
C MET A 131 -12.12 -1.23 21.60
N GLN A 132 -10.95 -1.88 21.52
CA GLN A 132 -10.20 -2.10 20.28
C GLN A 132 -10.83 -3.16 19.36
N GLU A 133 -11.50 -4.14 19.95
CA GLU A 133 -12.19 -5.24 19.24
C GLU A 133 -13.59 -4.85 18.74
N ARG A 134 -14.02 -3.60 18.96
CA ARG A 134 -15.27 -3.08 18.38
C ARG A 134 -15.19 -3.06 16.86
N GLU A 135 -16.34 -3.19 16.21
CA GLU A 135 -16.44 -3.08 14.76
C GLU A 135 -15.85 -1.75 14.27
N LEU A 136 -15.01 -1.83 13.23
CA LEU A 136 -14.35 -0.66 12.67
C LEU A 136 -15.37 0.25 11.97
N PRO A 137 -15.27 1.57 12.13
CA PRO A 137 -16.13 2.48 11.40
C PRO A 137 -15.91 2.33 9.88
N HIS A 138 -16.99 2.31 9.11
CA HIS A 138 -16.89 2.31 7.65
C HIS A 138 -16.33 3.65 7.16
N LEU A 139 -15.30 3.58 6.31
CA LEU A 139 -14.72 4.78 5.71
C LEU A 139 -15.62 5.31 4.57
N PRO A 140 -15.61 6.63 4.29
CA PRO A 140 -16.43 7.20 3.23
C PRO A 140 -16.12 6.62 1.84
N THR A 141 -17.19 6.26 1.13
CA THR A 141 -17.20 5.77 -0.26
C THR A 141 -18.16 6.64 -1.09
N ASN A 142 -17.69 7.81 -1.53
CA ASN A 142 -18.51 8.78 -2.27
C ASN A 142 -18.47 8.56 -3.79
N LEU A 143 -17.41 7.94 -4.31
CA LEU A 143 -17.30 7.53 -5.71
C LEU A 143 -18.03 6.21 -5.96
N HIS A 144 -18.82 6.17 -7.04
CA HIS A 144 -19.44 4.92 -7.50
C HIS A 144 -18.41 4.02 -8.19
N VAL A 145 -18.76 2.73 -8.35
CA VAL A 145 -17.89 1.70 -8.95
C VAL A 145 -17.32 2.18 -10.29
N GLN A 146 -18.18 2.68 -11.18
CA GLN A 146 -17.77 3.12 -12.53
C GLN A 146 -16.78 4.29 -12.50
N GLU A 147 -16.90 5.17 -11.51
CA GLU A 147 -16.00 6.32 -11.37
C GLU A 147 -14.66 5.91 -10.80
N GLN A 148 -14.66 4.99 -9.84
CA GLN A 148 -13.42 4.37 -9.36
C GLN A 148 -12.70 3.66 -10.51
N ASP A 149 -13.41 2.86 -11.30
CA ASP A 149 -12.83 2.14 -12.44
C ASP A 149 -12.28 3.10 -13.50
N MET A 150 -12.99 4.19 -13.80
CA MET A 150 -12.52 5.21 -14.73
C MET A 150 -11.24 5.90 -14.24
N VAL A 151 -11.21 6.35 -12.99
CA VAL A 151 -10.04 7.04 -12.40
C VAL A 151 -8.85 6.09 -12.37
N LEU A 152 -9.03 4.85 -11.91
CA LEU A 152 -7.96 3.87 -11.82
C LEU A 152 -7.48 3.42 -13.21
N GLY A 153 -8.38 3.33 -14.19
CA GLY A 153 -8.03 3.12 -15.60
C GLY A 153 -7.11 4.22 -16.13
N GLN A 154 -7.48 5.49 -15.92
CA GLN A 154 -6.68 6.64 -16.33
C GLN A 154 -5.29 6.67 -15.66
N VAL A 155 -5.21 6.32 -14.38
CA VAL A 155 -3.92 6.17 -13.67
C VAL A 155 -3.07 5.09 -14.36
N ASN A 156 -3.63 3.90 -14.59
CA ASN A 156 -2.91 2.79 -15.20
C ASN A 156 -2.44 3.12 -16.61
N ASP A 157 -3.30 3.71 -17.45
CA ASP A 157 -2.95 4.08 -18.82
C ASP A 157 -1.80 5.09 -18.84
N ARG A 158 -1.87 6.11 -17.98
CA ARG A 158 -0.81 7.12 -17.91
C ARG A 158 0.50 6.56 -17.38
N LEU A 159 0.46 5.66 -16.39
CA LEU A 159 1.65 5.01 -15.85
C LEU A 159 2.28 4.03 -16.85
N SER A 160 1.47 3.27 -17.58
CA SER A 160 1.94 2.39 -18.66
C SER A 160 2.64 3.18 -19.77
N GLN A 161 2.07 4.33 -20.17
CA GLN A 161 2.74 5.25 -21.11
C GLN A 161 4.08 5.74 -20.56
N CYS A 162 4.11 6.21 -19.30
CA CYS A 162 5.32 6.70 -18.64
C CYS A 162 6.42 5.62 -18.59
N ALA A 163 6.07 4.38 -18.26
CA ALA A 163 7.00 3.26 -18.23
C ALA A 163 7.50 2.87 -19.63
N TYR A 164 6.61 2.82 -20.62
CA TYR A 164 6.97 2.57 -22.02
C TYR A 164 8.01 3.58 -22.50
N ASP A 165 7.72 4.88 -22.34
CA ASP A 165 8.61 5.96 -22.77
C ASP A 165 9.94 5.94 -22.03
N PHE A 166 9.93 5.66 -20.72
CA PHE A 166 11.15 5.52 -19.93
C PHE A 166 12.02 4.35 -20.41
N VAL A 167 11.42 3.18 -20.65
CA VAL A 167 12.12 1.99 -21.14
C VAL A 167 12.68 2.22 -22.54
N ALA A 168 11.90 2.81 -23.44
CA ALA A 168 12.32 3.14 -24.79
C ALA A 168 13.44 4.20 -24.82
N LYS A 169 13.30 5.28 -24.03
CA LYS A 169 14.30 6.37 -23.96
C LYS A 169 15.69 5.89 -23.57
N TYR A 170 15.78 4.95 -22.62
CA TYR A 170 17.05 4.42 -22.14
C TYR A 170 17.40 3.04 -22.74
N GLN A 171 16.59 2.55 -23.68
CA GLN A 171 16.80 1.28 -24.39
C GLN A 171 17.03 0.10 -23.43
N PHE A 172 16.24 0.01 -22.36
CA PHE A 172 16.36 -1.11 -21.43
C PHE A 172 15.88 -2.41 -22.09
N PRO A 173 16.62 -3.53 -21.92
CA PRO A 173 16.25 -4.79 -22.56
C PRO A 173 14.96 -5.35 -21.96
N ILE A 174 14.01 -5.71 -22.83
CA ILE A 174 12.76 -6.37 -22.47
C ILE A 174 12.91 -7.87 -22.78
N PRO A 175 12.87 -8.76 -21.78
CA PRO A 175 12.89 -10.19 -22.02
C PRO A 175 11.67 -10.65 -22.84
N LEU A 176 11.92 -11.43 -23.89
CA LEU A 176 10.87 -12.11 -24.64
C LEU A 176 10.52 -13.41 -23.92
N SER A 177 9.25 -13.56 -23.54
CA SER A 177 8.70 -14.79 -22.98
C SER A 177 7.85 -15.47 -24.04
N GLN A 178 7.82 -16.80 -24.08
CA GLN A 178 7.07 -17.56 -25.12
C GLN A 178 5.57 -17.21 -25.17
N ASN A 179 4.99 -16.76 -24.04
CA ASN A 179 3.57 -16.42 -23.92
C ASN A 179 3.28 -14.91 -23.96
N MET A 180 4.30 -14.05 -24.15
CA MET A 180 4.12 -12.61 -24.18
C MET A 180 4.47 -12.06 -25.55
N ARG A 181 3.55 -11.26 -26.11
CA ARG A 181 3.79 -10.54 -27.35
C ARG A 181 4.95 -9.52 -27.17
N PRO A 182 5.77 -9.28 -28.20
CA PRO A 182 6.65 -8.12 -28.24
C PRO A 182 5.89 -6.82 -27.97
N VAL A 183 6.52 -5.91 -27.22
CA VAL A 183 5.90 -4.62 -26.86
C VAL A 183 6.11 -3.63 -27.99
N GLU A 184 5.03 -3.25 -28.65
CA GLU A 184 5.02 -2.20 -29.69
C GLU A 184 4.37 -0.92 -29.15
N ARG A 185 3.39 -1.06 -28.26
CA ARG A 185 2.59 0.02 -27.68
C ARG A 185 2.59 -0.06 -26.14
N PRO A 186 2.38 1.07 -25.45
CA PRO A 186 2.24 1.09 -23.99
C PRO A 186 1.17 0.13 -23.45
N GLN A 187 0.07 -0.04 -24.19
CA GLN A 187 -1.08 -0.89 -23.84
C GLN A 187 -0.84 -2.37 -24.10
N ASP A 188 0.26 -2.77 -24.74
CA ASP A 188 0.60 -4.19 -24.91
C ASP A 188 0.98 -4.86 -23.59
N ARG A 189 1.12 -4.08 -22.52
CA ARG A 189 1.35 -4.55 -21.16
C ARG A 189 0.48 -3.79 -20.16
N GLU A 190 -0.07 -4.53 -19.21
CA GLU A 190 -0.75 -3.97 -18.06
C GLU A 190 0.25 -3.28 -17.12
N TRP A 191 -0.22 -2.31 -16.32
CA TRP A 191 0.64 -1.62 -15.35
C TRP A 191 1.38 -2.60 -14.41
N THR A 192 0.71 -3.68 -14.01
CA THR A 192 1.31 -4.72 -13.17
C THR A 192 2.52 -5.42 -13.82
N GLU A 193 2.49 -5.60 -15.14
CA GLU A 193 3.59 -6.19 -15.91
C GLU A 193 4.73 -5.20 -16.12
N TRP A 194 4.40 -3.91 -16.30
CA TRP A 194 5.37 -2.82 -16.30
C TRP A 194 6.11 -2.72 -14.97
N VAL A 195 5.39 -2.77 -13.84
CA VAL A 195 6.02 -2.77 -12.50
C VAL A 195 6.92 -3.98 -12.33
N TYR A 196 6.49 -5.17 -12.72
CA TYR A 196 7.33 -6.37 -12.66
C TYR A 196 8.63 -6.18 -13.45
N LEU A 197 8.54 -5.66 -14.68
CA LEU A 197 9.72 -5.38 -15.52
C LEU A 197 10.64 -4.34 -14.87
N LEU A 198 10.11 -3.21 -14.41
CA LEU A 198 10.88 -2.12 -13.81
C LEU A 198 11.57 -2.58 -12.51
N LYS A 199 10.88 -3.34 -11.65
CA LYS A 199 11.47 -3.96 -10.47
C LYS A 199 12.63 -4.88 -10.85
N ARG A 200 12.45 -5.74 -11.86
CA ARG A 200 13.48 -6.67 -12.32
C ARG A 200 14.71 -5.94 -12.89
N LEU A 201 14.50 -4.88 -13.66
CA LEU A 201 15.57 -4.04 -14.19
C LEU A 201 16.34 -3.33 -13.05
N ALA A 202 15.63 -2.83 -12.04
CA ALA A 202 16.23 -2.18 -10.88
C ALA A 202 17.07 -3.15 -10.02
N THR A 203 16.51 -4.29 -9.64
CA THR A 203 17.20 -5.28 -8.79
C THR A 203 18.38 -5.94 -9.50
N LYS A 204 18.29 -6.16 -10.82
CA LYS A 204 19.41 -6.60 -11.65
C LYS A 204 20.40 -5.47 -12.01
N ARG A 205 20.29 -4.30 -11.38
CA ARG A 205 21.18 -3.15 -11.54
C ARG A 205 21.30 -2.67 -13.00
N ARG A 206 20.26 -2.88 -13.80
CA ARG A 206 20.19 -2.44 -15.21
C ARG A 206 19.79 -0.97 -15.35
N ILE A 207 19.14 -0.40 -14.34
CA ILE A 207 18.76 1.03 -14.28
C ILE A 207 19.84 1.82 -13.52
N PRO A 208 20.60 2.71 -14.17
CA PRO A 208 21.55 3.58 -13.48
C PRO A 208 20.83 4.59 -12.58
N ALA A 209 21.27 4.79 -11.34
CA ALA A 209 20.61 5.72 -10.41
C ALA A 209 20.40 7.14 -11.00
N ARG A 210 21.37 7.63 -11.78
CA ARG A 210 21.31 8.96 -12.44
C ARG A 210 20.11 9.17 -13.35
N VAL A 211 19.50 8.10 -13.88
CA VAL A 211 18.33 8.23 -14.76
C VAL A 211 17.03 8.46 -13.97
N LEU A 212 17.04 8.17 -12.67
CA LEU A 212 15.92 8.39 -11.75
C LEU A 212 16.03 9.76 -11.07
N TYR A 213 14.89 10.34 -10.69
CA TYR A 213 14.86 11.61 -9.97
C TYR A 213 15.69 11.55 -8.68
N ASN A 214 16.57 12.54 -8.49
CA ASN A 214 17.50 12.64 -7.37
C ASN A 214 18.30 11.36 -7.06
N GLY A 215 18.50 10.46 -8.03
CA GLY A 215 19.24 9.23 -7.80
C GLY A 215 18.56 8.22 -6.87
N GLN A 216 17.25 8.32 -6.62
CA GLN A 216 16.53 7.58 -5.57
C GLN A 216 16.24 6.10 -5.93
N ILE A 217 17.24 5.35 -6.41
CA ILE A 217 17.10 3.93 -6.78
C ILE A 217 16.68 3.04 -5.60
N LYS A 218 17.09 3.39 -4.37
CA LYS A 218 16.73 2.63 -3.16
C LYS A 218 15.23 2.65 -2.87
N GLN A 219 14.56 3.76 -3.19
CA GLN A 219 13.12 3.93 -2.96
C GLN A 219 12.28 3.47 -4.16
N PHE A 220 12.92 3.23 -5.32
CA PHE A 220 12.21 2.99 -6.56
C PHE A 220 11.30 1.75 -6.49
N VAL A 221 11.79 0.64 -5.95
CA VAL A 221 11.00 -0.60 -5.82
C VAL A 221 9.79 -0.37 -4.91
N THR A 222 9.98 0.27 -3.76
CA THR A 222 8.91 0.59 -2.82
C THR A 222 7.86 1.53 -3.44
N ILE A 223 8.29 2.55 -4.18
CA ILE A 223 7.36 3.46 -4.89
C ILE A 223 6.52 2.70 -5.91
N LEU A 224 7.12 1.80 -6.68
CA LEU A 224 6.39 0.97 -7.63
C LEU A 224 5.39 0.05 -6.92
N GLU A 225 5.78 -0.57 -5.80
CA GLU A 225 4.89 -1.44 -5.02
C GLU A 225 3.72 -0.68 -4.41
N ASN A 226 3.93 0.55 -3.92
CA ASN A 226 2.85 1.38 -3.38
C ASN A 226 1.86 1.82 -4.47
N SER A 227 2.28 1.87 -5.73
CA SER A 227 1.40 2.12 -6.87
C SER A 227 0.64 0.88 -7.35
N LEU A 228 0.96 -0.29 -6.77
CA LEU A 228 0.23 -1.53 -7.02
C LEU A 228 -0.83 -1.74 -5.94
N GLU A 229 -2.04 -1.24 -6.17
CA GLU A 229 -3.20 -1.85 -5.55
C GLU A 229 -3.98 -2.73 -6.53
N MET A 230 -4.52 -3.82 -5.98
CA MET A 230 -4.56 -5.08 -6.70
C MET A 230 -5.77 -5.27 -7.65
N ARG A 231 -5.44 -5.39 -8.94
CA ARG A 231 -5.89 -6.37 -9.95
C ARG A 231 -7.32 -6.25 -10.51
N HIS A 232 -7.36 -5.84 -11.79
CA HIS A 232 -8.43 -5.92 -12.79
C HIS A 232 -9.74 -5.16 -12.47
N ALA A 233 -9.72 -3.83 -12.68
CA ALA A 233 -10.93 -3.00 -12.69
C ALA A 233 -12.02 -3.53 -13.67
N SER A 234 -11.61 -4.26 -14.71
CA SER A 234 -12.49 -4.66 -15.81
C SER A 234 -13.12 -6.06 -15.69
N LYS A 235 -12.78 -6.90 -14.70
CA LYS A 235 -13.18 -8.34 -14.70
C LYS A 235 -13.99 -8.84 -13.52
N HIS A 236 -14.20 -8.08 -12.44
CA HIS A 236 -14.95 -8.56 -11.27
C HIS A 236 -16.00 -7.53 -10.80
N GLN A 237 -17.26 -7.71 -11.21
CA GLN A 237 -18.40 -6.89 -10.77
C GLN A 237 -18.68 -6.94 -9.26
N SER A 238 -18.13 -7.91 -8.53
CA SER A 238 -18.38 -8.12 -7.09
C SER A 238 -17.35 -7.45 -6.17
N ARG A 239 -16.43 -6.62 -6.70
CA ARG A 239 -15.39 -6.02 -5.86
C ARG A 239 -15.98 -4.99 -4.90
N PRO A 240 -15.64 -5.02 -3.60
CA PRO A 240 -15.99 -3.97 -2.66
C PRO A 240 -15.43 -2.62 -3.13
N LEU A 241 -16.22 -1.55 -3.00
CA LEU A 241 -15.76 -0.19 -3.25
C LEU A 241 -14.56 0.15 -2.37
N LYS A 242 -13.59 0.86 -2.94
CA LYS A 242 -12.51 1.48 -2.16
C LYS A 242 -13.03 2.76 -1.51
N ASP A 243 -12.55 3.05 -0.32
CA ASP A 243 -12.79 4.35 0.30
C ASP A 243 -12.08 5.45 -0.50
N ASP A 244 -12.62 6.66 -0.40
CA ASP A 244 -12.16 7.79 -1.20
C ASP A 244 -10.70 8.15 -0.93
N ARG A 245 -10.25 7.98 0.33
CA ARG A 245 -8.86 8.23 0.72
C ARG A 245 -7.93 7.24 0.02
N ASN A 246 -8.31 5.98 -0.09
CA ASN A 246 -7.52 4.99 -0.81
C ASN A 246 -7.42 5.34 -2.31
N ILE A 247 -8.51 5.73 -2.98
CA ILE A 247 -8.47 6.17 -4.39
C ILE A 247 -7.48 7.34 -4.57
N LEU A 248 -7.55 8.36 -3.70
CA LEU A 248 -6.62 9.49 -3.74
C LEU A 248 -5.17 9.08 -3.46
N GLN A 249 -4.93 8.11 -2.57
CA GLN A 249 -3.60 7.56 -2.30
C GLN A 249 -3.01 6.85 -3.53
N LEU A 250 -3.82 6.15 -4.32
CA LEU A 250 -3.35 5.51 -5.55
C LEU A 250 -2.94 6.51 -6.61
N ILE A 251 -3.72 7.57 -6.81
CA ILE A 251 -3.33 8.65 -7.71
C ILE A 251 -2.03 9.28 -7.21
N SER A 252 -1.93 9.55 -5.89
CA SER A 252 -0.71 10.09 -5.26
C SER A 252 0.50 9.18 -5.46
N ALA A 253 0.35 7.86 -5.30
CA ALA A 253 1.42 6.90 -5.58
C ALA A 253 1.84 6.93 -7.06
N GLY A 254 0.88 7.05 -7.99
CA GLY A 254 1.15 7.24 -9.42
C GLY A 254 1.96 8.52 -9.70
N ILE A 255 1.63 9.63 -9.03
CA ILE A 255 2.41 10.88 -9.13
C ILE A 255 3.87 10.65 -8.71
N GLN A 256 4.11 9.87 -7.64
CA GLN A 256 5.47 9.53 -7.22
C GLN A 256 6.21 8.68 -8.25
N VAL A 257 5.52 7.75 -8.92
CA VAL A 257 6.09 6.97 -10.03
C VAL A 257 6.48 7.89 -11.20
N ALA A 258 5.60 8.78 -11.64
CA ALA A 258 5.91 9.74 -12.69
C ALA A 258 7.10 10.63 -12.33
N LYS A 259 7.14 11.10 -11.09
CA LYS A 259 8.24 11.89 -10.54
C LYS A 259 9.56 11.12 -10.57
N ILE A 260 9.60 9.90 -10.05
CA ILE A 260 10.85 9.12 -9.98
C ILE A 260 11.39 8.77 -11.38
N LEU A 261 10.50 8.55 -12.36
CA LEU A 261 10.85 8.33 -13.77
C LEU A 261 11.17 9.62 -14.54
N ARG A 262 11.03 10.79 -13.90
CA ARG A 262 11.27 12.13 -14.48
C ARG A 262 10.36 12.44 -15.67
N ASP A 263 9.12 11.98 -15.65
CA ASP A 263 8.09 12.37 -16.64
C ASP A 263 7.23 13.50 -16.09
N ALA A 264 7.56 14.73 -16.49
CA ALA A 264 6.82 15.93 -16.10
C ALA A 264 5.38 15.94 -16.65
N SER A 265 5.17 15.41 -17.86
CA SER A 265 3.83 15.38 -18.48
C SER A 265 2.92 14.40 -17.74
N ALA A 266 3.43 13.23 -17.32
CA ALA A 266 2.66 12.28 -16.54
C ALA A 266 2.36 12.81 -15.14
N MET A 267 3.35 13.44 -14.50
CA MET A 267 3.19 14.00 -13.17
C MET A 267 2.09 15.06 -13.15
N ASP A 268 2.11 16.00 -14.10
CA ASP A 268 1.12 17.05 -14.24
C ASP A 268 -0.29 16.51 -14.57
N TYR A 269 -0.39 15.51 -15.45
CA TYR A 269 -1.67 14.85 -15.74
C TYR A 269 -2.28 14.21 -14.49
N LEU A 270 -1.48 13.45 -13.74
CA LEU A 270 -1.95 12.73 -12.55
C LEU A 270 -2.30 13.69 -11.41
N ASP A 271 -1.61 14.83 -11.29
CA ASP A 271 -1.94 15.89 -10.34
C ASP A 271 -3.30 16.53 -10.65
N ARG A 272 -3.58 16.82 -11.92
CA ARG A 272 -4.92 17.29 -12.34
C ARG A 272 -6.00 16.25 -12.05
N LEU A 273 -5.72 14.97 -12.30
CA LEU A 273 -6.64 13.87 -12.01
C LEU A 273 -6.91 13.75 -10.50
N TYR A 274 -5.88 13.93 -9.66
CA TYR A 274 -6.04 13.97 -8.20
C TYR A 274 -7.02 15.07 -7.79
N ILE A 275 -6.76 16.30 -8.23
CA ILE A 275 -7.56 17.47 -7.89
C ILE A 275 -9.01 17.32 -8.38
N SER A 276 -9.21 16.82 -9.61
CA SER A 276 -10.57 16.62 -10.14
C SER A 276 -11.34 15.54 -9.37
N THR A 277 -10.66 14.46 -9.00
CA THR A 277 -11.26 13.35 -8.24
C THR A 277 -11.63 13.80 -6.83
N GLU A 278 -10.75 14.55 -6.16
CA GLU A 278 -11.01 15.13 -4.85
C GLU A 278 -12.22 16.07 -4.88
N LYS A 279 -12.29 16.96 -5.89
CA LYS A 279 -13.44 17.85 -6.07
C LYS A 279 -14.74 17.07 -6.25
N GLN A 280 -14.74 16.01 -7.06
CA GLN A 280 -15.90 15.15 -7.28
C GLN A 280 -16.39 14.47 -5.99
N ILE A 281 -15.45 14.01 -5.14
CA ILE A 281 -15.75 13.47 -3.81
C ILE A 281 -16.39 14.54 -2.91
N GLN A 282 -15.86 15.77 -2.92
CA GLN A 282 -16.38 16.89 -2.11
C GLN A 282 -17.79 17.31 -2.56
N ASP A 283 -18.04 17.38 -3.87
CA ASP A 283 -19.35 17.72 -4.43
C ASP A 283 -20.40 16.67 -4.05
N ARG A 284 -20.05 15.38 -4.11
CA ARG A 284 -20.89 14.26 -3.64
C ARG A 284 -21.21 14.36 -2.16
N THR A 285 -20.19 14.63 -1.35
CA THR A 285 -20.33 14.79 0.10
C THR A 285 -21.28 15.94 0.41
N SER A 286 -21.09 17.09 -0.24
CA SER A 286 -21.91 18.28 -0.04
C SER A 286 -23.37 18.07 -0.47
N SER A 287 -23.60 17.28 -1.53
CA SER A 287 -24.95 16.96 -1.99
C SER A 287 -25.72 16.07 -0.99
N ARG A 288 -25.04 15.11 -0.34
CA ARG A 288 -25.65 14.27 0.71
C ARG A 288 -26.12 15.05 1.93
N PHE A 289 -25.47 16.16 2.27
CA PHE A 289 -25.84 17.00 3.42
C PHE A 289 -26.89 18.08 3.10
N ARG A 290 -27.30 18.22 1.83
CA ARG A 290 -28.32 19.17 1.37
C ARG A 290 -29.68 18.53 1.06
N SER A 291 -29.76 17.20 1.06
CA SER A 291 -31.02 16.42 1.03
C SER A 291 -31.44 16.05 2.44
#